data_AF-A0A7D5TDY5-F1
#
_entry.id   AF-A0A7D5TDY5-F1
#
_cell.length_a   1.000
_cell.length_b   1.000
_cell.length_c   1.000
_cell.angle_alpha   90.00
_cell.angle_beta   90.00
_cell.angle_gamma   90.00
#
_symmetry.space_group_name_H-M   'P 1'
#
loop_
_entity.id
_entity.type
_entity.pdbx_description
1 polymer ?
#
loop_
_entity_poly.entity_id
_entity_poly.type
_entity_poly.pdbx_seq_one_letter_code
_entity_poly.pdbx_strand_id
1 'polypeptide(L)'
;MSEQPNPEYPDQHVAIGISTNDAAESVPIGENDWQVGSLSKESYILPRYPAVISERDTAQTVGALVPEIVDEAAESLARNVGVELER
;
A
#
# COMPACT_ATOMS: atom_id res chain seq x y z
N MET A 1 0.22 0.96 9.40
CA MET A 1 -0.65 -0.16 9.82
C MET A 1 -2.09 0.26 9.53
N SER A 2 -2.96 -0.67 9.12
CA SER A 2 -4.38 -0.36 8.84
C SER A 2 -5.02 0.33 10.05
N GLU A 3 -5.69 1.46 9.84
CA GLU A 3 -6.36 2.22 10.92
C GLU A 3 -7.60 1.50 11.46
N GLN A 4 -8.06 0.44 10.78
CA GLN A 4 -9.22 -0.35 11.15
C GLN A 4 -8.91 -1.84 11.06
N PRO A 5 -8.35 -2.45 12.11
CA PRO A 5 -8.14 -3.89 12.16
C PRO A 5 -9.49 -4.62 12.21
N ASN A 6 -9.58 -5.77 11.53
CA ASN A 6 -10.75 -6.64 11.65
C ASN A 6 -10.82 -7.18 13.09
N PRO A 7 -11.94 -7.01 13.83
CA PRO A 7 -12.05 -7.47 15.21
C PRO A 7 -11.90 -8.99 15.36
N GLU A 8 -12.20 -9.78 14.32
CA GLU A 8 -12.02 -11.24 14.32
C GLU A 8 -10.55 -11.65 14.08
N TYR A 9 -9.78 -10.79 13.42
CA TYR A 9 -8.38 -11.01 13.06
C TYR A 9 -7.57 -9.72 13.30
N PRO A 10 -7.38 -9.31 14.56
CA PRO A 10 -6.83 -7.99 14.89
C PRO A 10 -5.36 -7.83 14.50
N ASP A 11 -4.65 -8.94 14.31
CA ASP A 11 -3.25 -9.00 13.86
C ASP A 11 -3.12 -9.13 12.34
N GLN A 12 -4.22 -9.21 11.60
CA GLN A 12 -4.19 -9.32 10.14
C GLN A 12 -4.40 -7.96 9.48
N HIS A 13 -3.60 -7.70 8.45
CA HIS A 13 -3.64 -6.47 7.68
C HIS A 13 -3.66 -6.78 6.19
N VAL A 14 -4.37 -5.96 5.43
CA VAL A 14 -4.22 -5.92 3.98
C VAL A 14 -2.98 -5.09 3.67
N ALA A 15 -2.07 -5.66 2.91
CA ALA A 15 -0.87 -5.02 2.40
C ALA A 15 -0.87 -5.01 0.88
N ILE A 16 -0.28 -3.97 0.29
CA ILE A 16 -0.04 -3.86 -1.15
C ILE A 16 1.47 -3.88 -1.36
N GLY A 17 1.93 -4.69 -2.32
CA GLY A 17 3.35 -4.83 -2.62
C GLY A 17 3.98 -3.56 -3.20
N ILE A 18 5.25 -3.32 -2.86
CA ILE A 18 6.10 -2.30 -3.49
C ILE A 18 7.21 -3.01 -4.27
N SER A 19 7.50 -2.54 -5.49
CA SER A 19 8.49 -3.12 -6.40
C SER A 19 9.33 -2.03 -7.04
N THR A 20 10.57 -2.34 -7.40
CA THR A 20 11.41 -1.46 -8.25
C THR A 20 11.15 -1.65 -9.74
N ASN A 21 10.34 -2.65 -10.11
CA ASN A 21 9.91 -2.88 -11.47
C ASN A 21 8.54 -2.26 -11.67
N ASP A 22 8.43 -1.40 -12.68
CA ASP A 22 7.17 -0.89 -13.16
C ASP A 22 6.31 -2.02 -13.78
N ALA A 23 4.99 -1.89 -13.64
CA ALA A 23 3.99 -2.77 -14.20
C ALA A 23 2.74 -1.96 -14.59
N ALA A 24 1.89 -2.52 -15.45
CA ALA A 24 0.62 -1.88 -15.78
C ALA A 24 -0.19 -1.60 -14.50
N GLU A 25 -0.71 -0.37 -14.39
CA GLU A 25 -1.50 0.11 -13.24
C GLU A 25 -0.72 0.23 -11.92
N SER A 26 0.61 0.27 -11.98
CA SER A 26 1.44 0.64 -10.86
C SER A 26 1.23 2.11 -10.48
N VAL A 27 1.44 2.44 -9.20
CA VAL A 27 1.43 3.82 -8.70
C VAL A 27 2.87 4.20 -8.35
N PRO A 28 3.51 5.15 -9.05
CA PRO A 28 4.89 5.53 -8.79
C PRO A 28 5.01 6.24 -7.44
N ILE A 29 6.10 5.97 -6.70
CA ILE A 29 6.40 6.64 -5.43
C ILE A 29 7.51 7.66 -5.66
N GLY A 30 7.17 8.95 -5.62
CA GLY A 30 8.09 10.07 -5.67
C GLY A 30 8.68 10.45 -4.31
N GLU A 31 9.63 11.39 -4.32
CA GLU A 31 10.27 11.88 -3.09
C GLU A 31 9.30 12.63 -2.16
N ASN A 32 8.31 13.32 -2.73
CA ASN A 32 7.32 14.10 -1.98
C ASN A 32 6.19 13.25 -1.40
N ASP A 33 6.11 11.97 -1.77
CA ASP A 33 5.06 11.06 -1.31
C ASP A 33 5.38 10.44 0.06
N TRP A 34 6.54 10.77 0.63
CA TRP A 34 6.97 10.32 1.94
C TRP A 34 6.64 11.35 3.01
N GLN A 35 5.88 10.93 4.02
CA GLN A 35 5.73 11.68 5.26
C GLN A 35 7.00 11.57 6.12
N VAL A 36 7.60 10.38 6.16
CA VAL A 36 8.88 10.12 6.84
C VAL A 36 9.57 8.91 6.21
N GLY A 37 10.91 8.94 6.18
CA GLY A 37 11.71 7.88 5.56
C GLY A 37 11.79 8.04 4.04
N SER A 38 12.34 7.02 3.38
CA SER A 38 12.40 6.93 1.92
C SER A 38 12.82 5.52 1.49
N LEU A 39 12.74 5.26 0.18
CA LEU A 39 13.39 4.11 -0.44
C LEU A 39 14.64 4.57 -1.20
N SER A 40 15.67 3.73 -1.21
CA SER A 40 16.95 4.03 -1.89
C SER A 40 16.89 3.91 -3.42
N LYS A 41 15.76 3.42 -3.95
CA LYS A 41 15.53 3.22 -5.37
C LYS A 41 14.12 3.70 -5.72
N GLU A 42 13.97 4.19 -6.93
CA GLU A 42 12.67 4.39 -7.55
C GLU A 42 11.84 3.11 -7.43
N SER A 43 10.60 3.28 -6.96
CA SER A 43 9.74 2.19 -6.55
C SER A 43 8.28 2.52 -6.88
N TYR A 44 7.49 1.48 -7.03
CA TYR A 44 6.11 1.53 -7.46
C TYR A 44 5.27 0.68 -6.51
N ILE A 45 4.12 1.20 -6.09
CA ILE A 45 3.08 0.40 -5.45
C ILE A 45 2.42 -0.45 -6.53
N LEU A 46 2.09 -1.70 -6.23
CA LEU A 46 1.45 -2.65 -7.14
C LEU A 46 0.02 -3.01 -6.67
N PRO A 47 -0.99 -2.16 -6.91
CA PRO A 47 -2.36 -2.35 -6.41
C PRO A 47 -3.00 -3.70 -6.79
N ARG A 48 -2.60 -4.29 -7.91
CA ARG A 48 -3.12 -5.58 -8.41
C ARG A 48 -2.73 -6.80 -7.55
N TYR A 49 -1.76 -6.65 -6.65
CA TYR A 49 -1.26 -7.75 -5.81
C TYR A 49 -1.45 -7.45 -4.31
N PRO A 50 -2.71 -7.38 -3.82
CA PRO A 50 -2.96 -7.30 -2.39
C PRO A 50 -2.66 -8.65 -1.73
N ALA A 51 -2.17 -8.59 -0.49
CA ALA A 51 -1.96 -9.75 0.36
C ALA A 51 -2.53 -9.48 1.76
N VAL A 52 -2.98 -10.54 2.42
CA VAL A 52 -3.24 -10.49 3.86
C VAL A 52 -1.97 -10.96 4.56
N ILE A 53 -1.43 -10.14 5.45
CA ILE A 53 -0.23 -10.44 6.24
C ILE A 53 -0.55 -10.39 7.73
N SER A 54 0.15 -11.18 8.54
CA SER A 54 0.13 -11.00 9.99
C SER A 54 1.09 -9.88 10.37
N GLU A 55 0.76 -9.09 11.39
CA GLU A 55 1.68 -8.15 12.02
C GLU A 55 3.00 -8.84 12.44
N ARG A 56 2.92 -10.13 12.81
CA ARG A 56 4.09 -10.95 13.17
C ARG A 56 5.07 -11.18 12.03
N ASP A 57 4.61 -11.07 10.79
CA ASP A 57 5.45 -11.21 9.60
C ASP A 57 6.15 -9.88 9.24
N THR A 58 5.86 -8.80 9.97
CA THR A 58 6.47 -7.48 9.76
C THR A 58 7.76 -7.36 10.56
N ALA A 59 8.90 -7.37 9.87
CA ALA A 59 10.20 -7.27 10.52
C ALA A 59 10.56 -5.84 10.98
N GLN A 60 10.22 -4.83 10.15
CA GLN A 60 10.57 -3.44 10.41
C GLN A 60 9.67 -2.48 9.63
N THR A 61 9.56 -1.24 10.14
CA THR A 61 8.99 -0.10 9.41
C THR A 61 10.12 0.73 8.81
N VAL A 62 10.08 1.00 7.50
CA VAL A 62 11.12 1.76 6.78
C VAL A 62 10.74 3.22 6.50
N GLY A 63 9.45 3.54 6.60
CA GLY A 63 8.92 4.88 6.37
C GLY A 63 7.39 4.89 6.42
N ALA A 64 6.81 6.06 6.18
CA ALA A 64 5.38 6.24 6.00
C ALA A 64 5.12 7.15 4.80
N LEU A 65 4.14 6.77 3.99
CA LEU A 65 3.67 7.54 2.85
C LEU A 65 2.62 8.56 3.29
N VAL A 66 2.51 9.66 2.55
CA VAL A 66 1.42 10.64 2.74
C VAL A 66 0.07 10.04 2.36
N PRO A 67 -1.05 10.50 2.94
CA PRO A 67 -2.38 9.94 2.65
C PRO A 67 -2.74 9.94 1.16
N GLU A 68 -2.31 10.95 0.40
CA GLU A 68 -2.70 11.14 -1.00
C GLU A 68 -2.29 9.96 -1.89
N ILE A 69 -1.05 9.47 -1.76
CA ILE A 69 -0.58 8.30 -2.53
C ILE A 69 -1.19 6.99 -2.01
N VAL A 70 -1.51 6.93 -0.71
CA VAL A 70 -2.18 5.76 -0.11
C VAL A 70 -3.61 5.66 -0.65
N ASP A 71 -4.32 6.78 -0.76
CA ASP A 71 -5.66 6.86 -1.34
C ASP A 71 -5.64 6.52 -2.84
N GLU A 72 -4.64 7.01 -3.59
CA GLU A 72 -4.47 6.63 -5.00
C GLU A 72 -4.25 5.12 -5.18
N ALA A 73 -3.40 4.51 -4.33
CA ALA A 73 -3.19 3.07 -4.33
C ALA A 73 -4.45 2.29 -3.96
N ALA A 74 -5.24 2.79 -2.99
CA ALA A 74 -6.50 2.18 -2.57
C ALA A 74 -7.57 2.28 -3.67
N GLU A 75 -7.71 3.43 -4.34
CA GLU A 75 -8.59 3.61 -5.50
C GLU A 75 -8.20 2.67 -6.64
N SER A 76 -6.90 2.53 -6.90
CA SER A 76 -6.40 1.61 -7.93
C SER A 76 -6.64 0.14 -7.58
N LEU A 77 -6.50 -0.23 -6.30
CA LEU A 77 -6.86 -1.56 -5.80
C LEU A 77 -8.36 -1.81 -5.98
N ALA A 78 -9.21 -0.87 -5.59
CA ALA A 78 -10.66 -0.98 -5.73
C ALA A 78 -11.09 -1.26 -7.18
N ARG A 79 -10.53 -0.51 -8.14
CA ARG A 79 -10.73 -0.77 -9.58
C ARG A 79 -10.31 -2.18 -9.99
N ASN A 80 -9.15 -2.65 -9.49
CA ASN A 80 -8.63 -3.99 -9.79
C ASN A 80 -9.49 -5.13 -9.23
N VAL A 81 -10.20 -4.91 -8.12
CA VAL A 81 -11.12 -5.89 -7.53
C VAL A 81 -12.58 -5.70 -7.95
N GLY A 82 -12.86 -4.75 -8.85
CA GLY A 82 -14.19 -4.51 -9.40
C GLY A 82 -15.14 -3.73 -8.48
N VAL A 83 -14.58 -2.92 -7.57
CA VAL A 83 -15.34 -2.04 -6.66
C VAL A 83 -15.19 -0.58 -7.13
N GLU A 84 -16.31 0.11 -7.30
CA GLU A 84 -16.33 1.57 -7.44
C GLU A 84 -16.43 2.19 -6.05
N LEU A 85 -15.43 2.99 -5.65
CA LEU A 85 -15.49 3.77 -4.42
C LEU A 85 -16.34 5.02 -4.69
N GLU A 86 -17.52 5.11 -4.07
CA GLU A 86 -18.31 6.35 -4.07
C GLU A 86 -17.59 7.41 -3.22
N ARG A 87 -17.34 8.59 -3.80
CA ARG A 87 -16.71 9.74 -3.15
C ARG A 87 -17.71 10.57 -2.34
#